data_AF-A0A2G1YJ83-F1
#
_entry.id   AF-A0A2G1YJ83-F1
#
_cell.length_a   1.000
_cell.length_b   1.000
_cell.length_c   1.000
_cell.angle_alpha   90.00
_cell.angle_beta   90.00
_cell.angle_gamma   90.00
#
_symmetry.space_group_name_H-M   'P 1'
#
loop_
_entity.id
_entity.type
_entity.pdbx_description
1 polymer ?
#
loop_
_entity_poly.entity_id
_entity_poly.type
_entity_poly.pdbx_seq_one_letter_code
_entity_poly.pdbx_strand_id
1 'polypeptide(L)'
;MARKRSFGFIAAALVAAGATVAICCGEAGNSLPAQAAVSGATSRPLDVLSTAKPWLTAIPGGPKAPRGKVVVVNFWTYSCINSLRAMPYLRAWSERYANKGLVVVGVHTPEFQFEHDPARVRLATRQLDVRYPNLQDNHYAVWQRFANQGWPGFYFIDANGQVRDYRIGEGDYASAEQLIRKLLAEAGHDPSSLPLASVKGIGIEAEADWADLKSPEAYVGHEKAKNFRSPGGLRKDVSAGYAAASLPLNNWDLAGKWTVGREFATLDGSAGAIRYRFHARDVHLVLGGPPDGRPVRYRVKIDGAAPGRDHGADIDAEGWGEVKEDRLYQLVRQRSVTNDRTITVEVSRPGLRAYVFTFG
;
A
#
# COMPACT_ATOMS: atom_id res chain seq x y z
N MET A 1 14.77 -22.12 65.63
CA MET A 1 13.63 -22.16 64.69
C MET A 1 14.01 -21.40 63.43
N ALA A 2 14.12 -22.12 62.32
CA ALA A 2 14.56 -21.59 61.03
C ALA A 2 13.44 -20.82 60.33
N ARG A 3 13.75 -19.65 59.74
CA ARG A 3 12.92 -19.06 58.68
C ARG A 3 13.80 -18.70 57.49
N LYS A 4 13.41 -19.27 56.35
CA LYS A 4 14.15 -19.40 55.10
C LYS A 4 14.31 -18.06 54.39
N ARG A 5 15.48 -17.87 53.77
CA ARG A 5 15.75 -16.88 52.72
C ARG A 5 15.00 -17.30 51.45
N SER A 6 14.34 -16.35 50.78
CA SER A 6 13.83 -16.53 49.42
C SER A 6 14.43 -15.43 48.54
N PHE A 7 15.27 -15.85 47.59
CA PHE A 7 15.75 -15.04 46.49
C PHE A 7 14.63 -14.93 45.44
N GLY A 8 14.13 -13.72 45.21
CA GLY A 8 13.27 -13.41 44.08
C GLY A 8 14.03 -12.51 43.12
N PHE A 9 14.63 -13.10 42.08
CA PHE A 9 15.10 -12.36 40.91
C PHE A 9 13.88 -11.81 40.16
N ILE A 10 13.64 -10.50 40.24
CA ILE A 10 12.76 -9.81 39.31
C ILE A 10 13.60 -9.50 38.07
N ALA A 11 13.51 -10.36 37.07
CA ALA A 11 13.97 -10.03 35.72
C ALA A 11 12.98 -9.05 35.11
N ALA A 12 13.33 -7.77 35.08
CA ALA A 12 12.62 -6.76 34.31
C ALA A 12 12.87 -7.02 32.82
N ALA A 13 11.94 -7.69 32.15
CA ALA A 13 11.91 -7.79 30.70
C ALA A 13 11.44 -6.45 30.12
N LEU A 14 12.39 -5.58 29.76
CA LEU A 14 12.15 -4.43 28.90
C LEU A 14 11.89 -4.94 27.48
N VAL A 15 10.63 -5.21 27.15
CA VAL A 15 10.18 -5.32 25.76
C VAL A 15 10.04 -3.89 25.23
N ALA A 16 11.10 -3.38 24.62
CA ALA A 16 11.02 -2.18 23.81
C ALA A 16 10.26 -2.52 22.52
N ALA A 17 8.93 -2.41 22.56
CA ALA A 17 8.11 -2.38 21.37
C ALA A 17 8.36 -1.03 20.68
N GLY A 18 9.39 -0.98 19.83
CA GLY A 18 9.63 0.16 18.95
C GLY A 18 8.50 0.24 17.93
N ALA A 19 7.53 1.13 18.16
CA ALA A 19 6.55 1.49 17.15
C ALA A 19 7.28 2.22 16.01
N THR A 20 7.70 1.48 14.99
CA THR A 20 8.16 2.08 13.74
C THR A 20 6.94 2.69 13.06
N VAL A 21 6.81 4.01 13.13
CA VAL A 21 5.76 4.71 12.37
C VAL A 21 6.13 4.56 10.91
N ALA A 22 5.42 3.69 10.18
CA ALA A 22 5.47 3.65 8.73
C ALA A 22 4.99 5.02 8.21
N ILE A 23 5.86 5.72 7.49
CA ILE A 23 5.56 7.00 6.89
C ILE A 23 4.91 6.70 5.54
N CYS A 24 3.59 6.79 5.51
CA CYS A 24 2.86 6.86 4.24
C CYS A 24 2.95 8.31 3.76
N CYS A 25 4.02 8.63 3.03
CA CYS A 25 4.25 9.96 2.46
C CYS A 25 3.17 10.26 1.42
N GLY A 26 2.08 10.87 1.87
CA GLY A 26 1.12 11.59 1.02
C GLY A 26 1.51 13.04 0.75
N GLU A 27 2.77 13.42 0.98
CA GLU A 27 3.25 14.78 0.66
C GLU A 27 3.70 14.83 -0.80
N ALA A 28 2.89 15.50 -1.61
CA ALA A 28 3.24 15.89 -2.95
C ALA A 28 4.49 16.80 -2.94
N GLY A 29 5.48 16.48 -3.78
CA GLY A 29 6.30 17.52 -4.41
C GLY A 29 7.81 17.48 -4.20
N ASN A 30 8.37 16.77 -3.21
CA ASN A 30 9.83 16.71 -3.07
C ASN A 30 10.35 15.28 -3.17
N SER A 31 10.67 14.86 -4.40
CA SER A 31 11.66 13.82 -4.65
C SER A 31 12.95 14.22 -3.93
N LEU A 32 13.29 13.52 -2.85
CA LEU A 32 14.59 13.68 -2.18
C LEU A 32 15.70 13.31 -3.19
N PRO A 33 16.83 14.04 -3.21
CA PRO A 33 17.94 13.70 -4.08
C PRO A 33 18.45 12.29 -3.76
N ALA A 34 19.08 11.63 -4.75
CA ALA A 34 19.71 10.32 -4.58
C ALA A 34 20.56 10.30 -3.31
N GLN A 35 20.08 9.61 -2.27
CA GLN A 35 20.73 9.60 -0.97
C GLN A 35 21.59 8.34 -0.86
N ALA A 36 22.86 8.56 -0.54
CA ALA A 36 23.74 7.48 -0.10
C ALA A 36 23.10 6.75 1.09
N ALA A 37 23.27 5.42 1.12
CA ALA A 37 22.82 4.45 2.12
C ALA A 37 21.85 4.96 3.21
N VAL A 38 20.60 4.44 3.20
CA VAL A 38 19.64 4.66 4.29
C VAL A 38 20.33 4.36 5.63
N SER A 39 20.35 5.33 6.53
CA SER A 39 20.92 5.13 7.86
C SER A 39 20.24 3.95 8.56
N GLY A 40 21.03 2.98 9.01
CA GLY A 40 20.54 1.74 9.63
C GLY A 40 20.24 0.59 8.67
N ALA A 41 20.31 0.79 7.34
CA ALA A 41 20.18 -0.30 6.39
C ALA A 41 21.40 -1.22 6.39
N THR A 42 21.18 -2.48 6.03
CA THR A 42 22.22 -3.49 5.86
C THR A 42 23.23 -3.09 4.78
N SER A 43 24.51 -3.33 5.04
CA SER A 43 25.56 -3.26 4.01
C SER A 43 25.60 -4.49 3.11
N ARG A 44 24.79 -5.53 3.40
CA ARG A 44 24.75 -6.81 2.68
C ARG A 44 23.31 -7.16 2.26
N PRO A 45 22.64 -6.36 1.42
CA PRO A 45 21.23 -6.55 1.06
C PRO A 45 20.96 -7.89 0.35
N LEU A 46 21.88 -8.35 -0.51
CA LEU A 46 21.72 -9.62 -1.22
C LEU A 46 21.80 -10.83 -0.28
N ASP A 47 22.50 -10.73 0.85
CA ASP A 47 22.53 -11.80 1.85
C ASP A 47 21.18 -11.93 2.56
N VAL A 48 20.57 -10.79 2.90
CA VAL A 48 19.22 -10.73 3.46
C VAL A 48 18.23 -11.39 2.50
N LEU A 49 18.22 -11.00 1.23
CA LEU A 49 17.31 -11.59 0.23
C LEU A 49 17.55 -13.09 0.03
N SER A 50 18.81 -13.53 0.00
CA SER A 50 19.16 -14.94 -0.25
C SER A 50 18.75 -15.90 0.86
N THR A 51 18.48 -15.38 2.06
CA THR A 51 18.05 -16.17 3.24
C THR A 51 16.59 -15.95 3.59
N ALA A 52 15.96 -14.91 3.03
CA ALA A 52 14.56 -14.58 3.25
C ALA A 52 13.60 -15.63 2.70
N LYS A 53 12.49 -15.83 3.42
CA LYS A 53 11.40 -16.75 3.11
C LYS A 53 10.08 -16.24 3.72
N PRO A 54 8.92 -16.65 3.19
CA PRO A 54 8.74 -17.49 2.00
C PRO A 54 8.73 -16.68 0.71
N TRP A 55 9.27 -17.26 -0.36
CA TRP A 55 9.09 -16.76 -1.72
C TRP A 55 7.74 -17.23 -2.27
N LEU A 56 6.95 -16.29 -2.80
CA LEU A 56 5.62 -16.54 -3.37
C LEU A 56 5.67 -16.90 -4.85
N THR A 57 6.67 -16.39 -5.57
CA THR A 57 6.98 -16.73 -6.95
C THR A 57 8.36 -17.35 -7.04
N ALA A 58 8.59 -18.18 -8.06
CA ALA A 58 9.89 -18.81 -8.27
C ALA A 58 10.96 -17.78 -8.64
N ILE A 59 12.19 -18.02 -8.20
CA ILE A 59 13.37 -17.26 -8.66
C ILE A 59 14.14 -18.15 -9.61
N PRO A 60 14.25 -17.80 -10.91
CA PRO A 60 15.11 -18.53 -11.83
C PRO A 60 16.56 -18.57 -11.30
N GLY A 61 17.10 -19.77 -11.09
CA GLY A 61 18.43 -19.98 -10.48
C GLY A 61 18.48 -19.89 -8.95
N GLY A 62 17.34 -19.70 -8.27
CA GLY A 62 17.20 -19.72 -6.82
C GLY A 62 17.60 -18.41 -6.10
N PRO A 63 17.50 -18.36 -4.75
CA PRO A 63 17.69 -17.14 -3.94
C PRO A 63 19.06 -16.45 -4.04
N LYS A 64 20.08 -17.14 -4.55
CA LYS A 64 21.42 -16.56 -4.76
C LYS A 64 21.63 -16.02 -6.18
N ALA A 65 20.71 -16.30 -7.11
CA ALA A 65 20.81 -15.86 -8.51
C ALA A 65 20.93 -14.33 -8.74
N PRO A 66 20.48 -13.45 -7.82
CA PRO A 66 20.72 -12.02 -7.96
C PRO A 66 22.17 -11.56 -7.72
N ARG A 67 23.08 -12.41 -7.21
CA ARG A 67 24.49 -12.03 -7.04
C ARG A 67 25.17 -11.82 -8.39
N GLY A 68 26.00 -10.77 -8.49
CA GLY A 68 26.67 -10.40 -9.75
C GLY A 68 25.74 -9.72 -10.76
N LYS A 69 24.51 -9.39 -10.37
CA LYS A 69 23.49 -8.74 -11.21
C LYS A 69 23.09 -7.40 -10.61
N VAL A 70 22.58 -6.51 -11.45
CA VAL A 70 21.89 -5.32 -10.96
C VAL A 70 20.54 -5.75 -10.40
N VAL A 71 20.17 -5.27 -9.21
CA VAL A 71 18.93 -5.65 -8.53
C VAL A 71 18.11 -4.42 -8.15
N VAL A 72 16.83 -4.43 -8.50
CA VAL A 72 15.84 -3.49 -7.98
C VAL A 72 14.99 -4.21 -6.95
N VAL A 73 15.05 -3.79 -5.71
CA VAL A 73 14.15 -4.27 -4.65
C VAL A 73 13.01 -3.27 -4.51
N ASN A 74 11.78 -3.75 -4.58
CA ASN A 74 10.59 -2.94 -4.35
C ASN A 74 9.78 -3.47 -3.17
N PHE A 75 9.65 -2.67 -2.11
CA PHE A 75 8.71 -2.90 -1.02
C PHE A 75 7.33 -2.43 -1.42
N TRP A 76 6.35 -3.33 -1.39
CA TRP A 76 4.99 -3.06 -1.85
C TRP A 76 3.95 -3.78 -0.99
N THR A 77 2.71 -3.37 -1.15
CA THR A 77 1.54 -4.15 -0.72
C THR A 77 0.41 -3.98 -1.73
N TYR A 78 -0.48 -4.97 -1.84
CA TYR A 78 -1.46 -5.02 -2.94
C TYR A 78 -2.69 -4.13 -2.72
N SER A 79 -2.93 -3.64 -1.51
CA SER A 79 -4.00 -2.66 -1.24
C SER A 79 -3.52 -1.19 -1.23
N CYS A 80 -2.22 -0.93 -1.39
CA CYS A 80 -1.66 0.41 -1.46
C CYS A 80 -1.71 0.94 -2.90
N ILE A 81 -2.47 2.01 -3.14
CA ILE A 81 -2.62 2.57 -4.50
C ILE A 81 -1.29 3.02 -5.10
N ASN A 82 -0.41 3.63 -4.30
CA ASN A 82 0.89 4.08 -4.75
C ASN A 82 1.78 2.90 -5.18
N SER A 83 1.66 1.76 -4.49
CA SER A 83 2.32 0.52 -4.90
C SER A 83 1.79 0.02 -6.24
N LEU A 84 0.47 0.02 -6.43
CA LEU A 84 -0.16 -0.43 -7.67
C LEU A 84 0.25 0.43 -8.88
N ARG A 85 0.34 1.75 -8.72
CA ARG A 85 0.77 2.67 -9.80
C ARG A 85 2.25 2.53 -10.16
N ALA A 86 3.08 1.97 -9.28
CA ALA A 86 4.46 1.61 -9.59
C ALA A 86 4.62 0.28 -10.36
N MET A 87 3.64 -0.62 -10.28
CA MET A 87 3.74 -1.97 -10.85
C MET A 87 4.00 -2.00 -12.37
N PRO A 88 3.35 -1.16 -13.21
CA PRO A 88 3.64 -1.12 -14.64
C PRO A 88 5.11 -0.88 -14.97
N TYR A 89 5.78 -0.02 -14.20
CA TYR A 89 7.19 0.29 -14.37
C TYR A 89 8.09 -0.88 -13.99
N LEU A 90 7.81 -1.53 -12.85
CA LEU A 90 8.54 -2.71 -12.40
C LEU A 90 8.41 -3.88 -13.39
N ARG A 91 7.20 -4.11 -13.94
CA ARG A 91 6.99 -5.10 -15.00
C ARG A 91 7.81 -4.76 -16.24
N ALA A 92 7.72 -3.52 -16.72
CA ALA A 92 8.45 -3.08 -17.90
C ALA A 92 9.98 -3.20 -17.75
N TRP A 93 10.54 -2.81 -16.61
CA TRP A 93 11.97 -2.95 -16.34
C TRP A 93 12.38 -4.42 -16.24
N SER A 94 11.61 -5.23 -15.51
CA SER A 94 11.88 -6.66 -15.35
C SER A 94 11.94 -7.36 -16.70
N GLU A 95 11.01 -7.10 -17.60
CA GLU A 95 10.98 -7.74 -18.92
C GLU A 95 12.09 -7.21 -19.83
N ARG A 96 12.23 -5.88 -19.91
CA ARG A 96 13.14 -5.21 -20.84
C ARG A 96 14.61 -5.51 -20.57
N TYR A 97 15.00 -5.60 -19.30
CA TYR A 97 16.40 -5.71 -18.90
C TYR A 97 16.77 -7.09 -18.34
N ALA A 98 15.86 -8.07 -18.33
CA ALA A 98 16.13 -9.43 -17.83
C ALA A 98 17.36 -10.07 -18.48
N ASN A 99 17.48 -9.96 -19.81
CA ASN A 99 18.61 -10.50 -20.57
C ASN A 99 19.88 -9.62 -20.53
N LYS A 100 19.80 -8.46 -19.88
CA LYS A 100 20.92 -7.53 -19.68
C LYS A 100 21.46 -7.56 -18.25
N GLY A 101 21.06 -8.52 -17.42
CA GLY A 101 21.58 -8.67 -16.07
C GLY A 101 20.82 -7.91 -14.99
N LEU A 102 19.59 -7.42 -15.27
CA LEU A 102 18.69 -6.91 -14.25
C LEU A 102 17.88 -8.03 -13.59
N VAL A 103 17.68 -7.93 -12.28
CA VAL A 103 16.66 -8.68 -11.53
C VAL A 103 15.79 -7.72 -10.74
N VAL A 104 14.48 -7.79 -10.94
CA VAL A 104 13.50 -7.10 -10.09
C VAL A 104 13.04 -8.06 -9.00
N VAL A 105 12.98 -7.60 -7.76
CA VAL A 105 12.51 -8.36 -6.59
C VAL A 105 11.44 -7.55 -5.88
N GLY A 106 10.23 -8.07 -5.82
CA GLY A 106 9.18 -7.54 -4.95
C GLY A 106 9.32 -8.12 -3.54
N VAL A 107 9.23 -7.25 -2.53
CA VAL A 107 9.09 -7.62 -1.12
C VAL A 107 7.71 -7.16 -0.69
N HIS A 108 6.77 -8.09 -0.66
CA HIS A 108 5.43 -7.83 -0.17
C HIS A 108 5.47 -7.77 1.37
N THR A 109 5.41 -6.56 1.91
CA THR A 109 5.31 -6.32 3.35
C THR A 109 3.88 -5.85 3.64
N PRO A 110 3.09 -6.60 4.43
CA PRO A 110 1.66 -6.32 4.60
C PRO A 110 1.42 -5.04 5.41
N GLU A 111 0.53 -4.17 4.95
CA GLU A 111 0.04 -3.01 5.69
C GLU A 111 -1.11 -3.39 6.64
N PHE A 112 -1.96 -4.33 6.22
CA PHE A 112 -3.11 -4.82 6.99
C PHE A 112 -3.03 -6.31 7.27
N GLN A 113 -3.71 -6.77 8.33
CA GLN A 113 -3.71 -8.18 8.72
C GLN A 113 -4.15 -9.14 7.59
N PHE A 114 -5.07 -8.71 6.73
CA PHE A 114 -5.56 -9.56 5.64
C PHE A 114 -4.50 -9.84 4.56
N GLU A 115 -3.46 -9.03 4.48
CA GLU A 115 -2.37 -9.15 3.52
C GLU A 115 -1.27 -10.13 3.97
N HIS A 116 -1.38 -10.64 5.21
CA HIS A 116 -0.50 -11.71 5.72
C HIS A 116 -0.81 -13.07 5.09
N ASP A 117 -1.98 -13.25 4.47
CA ASP A 117 -2.37 -14.52 3.85
C ASP A 117 -1.66 -14.72 2.49
N PRO A 118 -0.73 -15.68 2.39
CA PRO A 118 0.04 -15.89 1.17
C PRO A 118 -0.83 -16.36 -0.01
N ALA A 119 -2.01 -16.94 0.22
CA ALA A 119 -2.93 -17.30 -0.85
C ALA A 119 -3.55 -16.06 -1.52
N ARG A 120 -3.90 -15.05 -0.73
CA ARG A 120 -4.43 -13.76 -1.21
C ARG A 120 -3.36 -12.97 -1.94
N VAL A 121 -2.15 -12.90 -1.40
CA VAL A 121 -1.05 -12.21 -2.08
C VAL A 121 -0.71 -12.90 -3.41
N ARG A 122 -0.67 -14.25 -3.46
CA ARG A 122 -0.50 -14.97 -4.73
C ARG A 122 -1.62 -14.70 -5.73
N LEU A 123 -2.86 -14.54 -5.28
CA LEU A 123 -3.99 -14.17 -6.14
C LEU A 123 -3.78 -12.77 -6.71
N ALA A 124 -3.48 -11.78 -5.85
CA ALA A 124 -3.22 -10.40 -6.26
C ALA A 124 -2.05 -10.31 -7.25
N THR A 125 -0.92 -10.99 -6.97
CA THR A 125 0.24 -11.08 -7.88
C THR A 125 -0.16 -11.59 -9.26
N ARG A 126 -1.04 -12.61 -9.36
CA ARG A 126 -1.55 -13.10 -10.65
C ARG A 126 -2.47 -12.09 -11.34
N GLN A 127 -3.39 -11.48 -10.61
CA GLN A 127 -4.33 -10.48 -11.16
C GLN A 127 -3.61 -9.23 -11.66
N LEU A 128 -2.51 -8.84 -11.02
CA LEU A 128 -1.67 -7.69 -11.38
C LEU A 128 -0.56 -8.03 -12.39
N ASP A 129 -0.56 -9.25 -12.94
CA ASP A 129 0.46 -9.78 -13.86
C ASP A 129 1.91 -9.60 -13.37
N VAL A 130 2.12 -9.74 -12.07
CA VAL A 130 3.44 -9.62 -11.45
C VAL A 130 4.18 -10.96 -11.58
N ARG A 131 5.15 -11.01 -12.49
CA ARG A 131 5.90 -12.24 -12.82
C ARG A 131 7.31 -12.30 -12.24
N TYR A 132 7.86 -11.16 -11.81
CA TYR A 132 9.17 -11.13 -11.17
C TYR A 132 9.14 -11.80 -9.78
N PRO A 133 10.30 -12.24 -9.27
CA PRO A 133 10.45 -12.77 -7.92
C PRO A 133 9.77 -11.92 -6.84
N ASN A 134 8.93 -12.54 -6.02
CA ASN A 134 8.20 -11.89 -4.93
C ASN A 134 8.34 -12.67 -3.63
N LEU A 135 8.78 -11.98 -2.58
CA LEU A 135 8.91 -12.46 -1.21
C LEU A 135 7.71 -11.97 -0.37
N GLN A 136 7.22 -12.80 0.54
CA GLN A 136 6.31 -12.35 1.61
C GLN A 136 7.13 -12.02 2.87
N ASP A 137 7.03 -10.80 3.38
CA ASP A 137 7.72 -10.32 4.60
C ASP A 137 6.74 -10.01 5.73
N ASN A 138 5.98 -11.03 6.16
CA ASN A 138 4.93 -10.91 7.19
C ASN A 138 5.41 -10.41 8.56
N HIS A 139 6.70 -10.49 8.84
CA HIS A 139 7.29 -10.10 10.12
C HIS A 139 8.16 -8.85 10.00
N TYR A 140 8.11 -8.15 8.86
CA TYR A 140 8.88 -6.94 8.61
C TYR A 140 10.40 -7.16 8.78
N ALA A 141 10.88 -8.40 8.64
CA ALA A 141 12.27 -8.74 8.92
C ALA A 141 13.18 -8.19 7.80
N VAL A 142 12.74 -8.30 6.55
CA VAL A 142 13.46 -7.71 5.41
C VAL A 142 13.29 -6.20 5.41
N TRP A 143 12.08 -5.72 5.66
CA TRP A 143 11.76 -4.29 5.83
C TRP A 143 12.71 -3.59 6.81
N GLN A 144 12.85 -4.13 8.02
CA GLN A 144 13.72 -3.56 9.06
C GLN A 144 15.20 -3.60 8.66
N ARG A 145 15.65 -4.70 8.02
CA ARG A 145 17.06 -4.83 7.58
C ARG A 145 17.42 -3.86 6.46
N PHE A 146 16.46 -3.46 5.64
CA PHE A 146 16.63 -2.40 4.63
C PHE A 146 16.39 -1.00 5.20
N ALA A 147 16.02 -0.89 6.49
CA ALA A 147 15.55 0.34 7.12
C ALA A 147 14.47 1.05 6.30
N ASN A 148 13.59 0.28 5.65
CA ASN A 148 12.51 0.84 4.84
C ASN A 148 11.50 1.57 5.72
N GLN A 149 10.86 2.60 5.19
CA GLN A 149 9.95 3.46 5.97
C GLN A 149 8.59 3.69 5.31
N GLY A 150 8.37 3.24 4.07
CA GLY A 150 7.11 3.46 3.38
C GLY A 150 6.89 2.58 2.16
N TRP A 151 5.69 2.70 1.60
CA TRP A 151 5.26 2.02 0.38
C TRP A 151 4.92 3.05 -0.71
N PRO A 152 5.30 2.80 -1.99
CA PRO A 152 6.33 1.85 -2.38
C PRO A 152 7.72 2.32 -1.91
N GLY A 153 8.60 1.37 -1.58
CA GLY A 153 10.02 1.64 -1.31
C GLY A 153 10.88 1.01 -2.39
N PHE A 154 11.89 1.71 -2.91
CA PHE A 154 12.78 1.20 -3.97
C PHE A 154 14.23 1.25 -3.50
N TYR A 155 14.98 0.18 -3.80
CA TYR A 155 16.42 0.11 -3.58
C TYR A 155 17.09 -0.39 -4.85
N PHE A 156 18.10 0.34 -5.31
CA PHE A 156 18.87 0.03 -6.51
C PHE A 156 20.23 -0.49 -6.09
N ILE A 157 20.51 -1.74 -6.41
CA ILE A 157 21.70 -2.47 -5.98
C ILE A 157 22.54 -2.81 -7.21
N ASP A 158 23.84 -2.52 -7.17
CA ASP A 158 24.74 -2.85 -8.27
C ASP A 158 25.17 -4.32 -8.29
N ALA A 159 25.91 -4.73 -9.33
CA ALA A 159 26.41 -6.09 -9.48
C ALA A 159 27.35 -6.55 -8.35
N ASN A 160 27.96 -5.63 -7.61
CA ASN A 160 28.80 -5.92 -6.44
C ASN A 160 27.97 -6.11 -5.16
N GLY A 161 26.65 -5.90 -5.22
CA GLY A 161 25.75 -6.04 -4.09
C GLY A 161 25.67 -4.80 -3.20
N GLN A 162 26.15 -3.64 -3.67
CA GLN A 162 26.07 -2.38 -2.93
C GLN A 162 24.80 -1.60 -3.29
N VAL A 163 24.13 -1.02 -2.28
CA VAL A 163 23.01 -0.09 -2.51
C VAL A 163 23.56 1.22 -3.06
N ARG A 164 23.07 1.64 -4.23
CA ARG A 164 23.51 2.83 -4.95
C ARG A 164 22.51 3.98 -4.91
N ASP A 165 21.23 3.66 -4.70
CA ASP A 165 20.17 4.63 -4.49
C ASP A 165 19.02 3.98 -3.72
N TYR A 166 18.23 4.80 -3.03
CA TYR A 166 16.97 4.39 -2.43
C TYR A 166 15.92 5.50 -2.61
N ARG A 167 14.66 5.11 -2.75
CA ARG A 167 13.54 6.04 -2.94
C ARG A 167 12.33 5.56 -2.17
N ILE A 168 11.57 6.48 -1.60
CA ILE A 168 10.30 6.20 -0.93
C ILE A 168 9.21 6.99 -1.64
N GLY A 169 8.08 6.34 -1.89
CA GLY A 169 6.94 6.93 -2.56
C GLY A 169 6.92 6.67 -4.06
N GLU A 170 5.86 7.16 -4.68
CA GLU A 170 5.56 6.99 -6.09
C GLU A 170 6.26 8.06 -6.95
N GLY A 171 6.66 7.71 -8.17
CA GLY A 171 7.19 8.65 -9.16
C GLY A 171 8.69 8.52 -9.47
N ASP A 172 9.21 9.52 -10.18
CA ASP A 172 10.59 9.62 -10.67
C ASP A 172 11.10 8.37 -11.44
N TYR A 173 10.20 7.69 -12.13
CA TYR A 173 10.51 6.42 -12.82
C TYR A 173 11.51 6.57 -13.96
N ALA A 174 11.52 7.71 -14.66
CA ALA A 174 12.48 7.97 -15.72
C ALA A 174 13.92 8.04 -15.19
N SER A 175 14.14 8.76 -14.09
CA SER A 175 15.44 8.81 -13.39
C SER A 175 15.84 7.44 -12.83
N ALA A 176 14.89 6.69 -12.25
CA ALA A 176 15.12 5.33 -11.78
C ALA A 176 15.59 4.40 -12.92
N GLU A 177 14.95 4.48 -14.09
CA GLU A 177 15.37 3.70 -15.26
C GLU A 177 16.75 4.11 -15.77
N GLN A 178 17.08 5.40 -15.77
CA GLN A 178 18.43 5.86 -16.13
C GLN A 178 19.49 5.32 -15.16
N LEU A 179 19.19 5.30 -13.86
CA LEU A 179 20.07 4.68 -12.88
C LEU A 179 20.24 3.19 -13.15
N ILE A 180 19.16 2.45 -13.41
CA ILE A 180 19.24 1.03 -13.78
C ILE A 180 20.19 0.84 -14.97
N ARG A 181 20.02 1.61 -16.04
CA ARG A 181 20.87 1.53 -17.25
C ARG A 181 22.33 1.84 -16.95
N LYS A 182 22.59 2.84 -16.11
CA LYS A 182 23.95 3.17 -15.65
C LYS A 182 24.58 1.99 -14.89
N LEU A 183 23.86 1.39 -13.94
CA LEU A 183 24.37 0.25 -13.18
C LEU A 183 24.61 -0.98 -14.06
N LEU A 184 23.77 -1.20 -15.08
CA LEU A 184 23.98 -2.27 -16.06
C LEU A 184 25.25 -2.04 -16.90
N ALA A 185 25.49 -0.79 -17.31
CA ALA A 185 26.71 -0.40 -18.02
C ALA A 185 27.97 -0.55 -17.16
N GLU A 186 27.92 -0.14 -15.88
CA GLU A 186 29.00 -0.36 -14.91
C GLU A 186 29.31 -1.86 -14.71
N ALA A 187 28.30 -2.73 -14.86
CA ALA A 187 28.44 -4.19 -14.80
C ALA A 187 28.92 -4.84 -16.13
N GLY A 188 29.25 -4.04 -17.16
CA GLY A 188 29.74 -4.53 -18.45
C GLY A 188 28.64 -4.97 -19.43
N HIS A 189 27.37 -4.67 -19.15
CA HIS A 189 26.27 -4.89 -20.09
C HIS A 189 26.02 -3.64 -20.93
N ASP A 190 25.59 -3.82 -22.19
CA ASP A 190 25.19 -2.70 -23.04
C ASP A 190 23.65 -2.60 -23.14
N PRO A 191 23.01 -1.64 -22.43
CA PRO A 191 21.58 -1.35 -22.56
C PRO A 191 21.28 -0.28 -23.63
N SER A 192 22.27 0.30 -24.31
CA SER A 192 22.09 1.45 -25.21
C SER A 192 21.11 1.18 -26.36
N SER A 193 21.09 -0.05 -26.87
CA SER A 193 20.18 -0.52 -27.92
C SER A 193 18.72 -0.66 -27.46
N LEU A 194 18.46 -0.71 -26.15
CA LEU A 194 17.11 -0.78 -25.61
C LEU A 194 16.56 0.65 -25.43
N PRO A 195 15.40 1.00 -26.01
CA PRO A 195 14.77 2.28 -25.72
C PRO A 195 14.35 2.34 -24.23
N LEU A 196 14.05 3.55 -23.73
CA LEU A 196 13.42 3.68 -22.41
C LEU A 196 12.03 3.04 -22.41
N ALA A 197 11.55 2.63 -21.24
CA ALA A 197 10.22 2.09 -21.09
C ALA A 197 9.17 3.20 -21.29
N SER A 198 8.35 3.07 -22.33
CA SER A 198 7.14 3.88 -22.47
C SER A 198 6.02 3.17 -21.72
N VAL A 199 5.79 3.61 -20.49
CA VAL A 199 4.80 3.01 -19.59
C VAL A 199 3.60 3.94 -19.50
N LYS A 200 2.40 3.38 -19.69
CA LYS A 200 1.14 4.07 -19.46
C LYS A 200 0.25 3.18 -18.61
N GLY A 201 0.16 3.51 -17.33
CA GLY A 201 -0.77 2.85 -16.42
C GLY A 201 -2.23 3.06 -16.88
N ILE A 202 -3.06 2.04 -16.68
CA ILE A 202 -4.48 2.08 -17.01
C ILE A 202 -5.31 1.68 -15.78
N GLY A 203 -6.58 2.08 -15.75
CA GLY A 203 -7.46 1.72 -14.62
C GLY A 203 -6.85 2.18 -13.31
N ILE A 204 -6.69 1.24 -12.37
CA ILE A 204 -6.12 1.50 -11.04
C ILE A 204 -4.63 1.82 -11.03
N GLU A 205 -3.91 1.41 -12.08
CA GLU A 205 -2.47 1.63 -12.21
C GLU A 205 -2.16 2.97 -12.91
N ALA A 206 -3.18 3.70 -13.37
CA ALA A 206 -2.98 5.02 -13.97
C ALA A 206 -2.45 6.02 -12.92
N GLU A 207 -1.46 6.82 -13.32
CA GLU A 207 -0.80 7.80 -12.45
C GLU A 207 -1.79 8.77 -11.79
N ALA A 208 -1.44 9.21 -10.59
CA ALA A 208 -2.21 10.23 -9.91
C ALA A 208 -2.16 11.57 -10.66
N ASP A 209 -3.22 12.37 -10.50
CA ASP A 209 -3.22 13.78 -10.91
C ASP A 209 -2.46 14.63 -9.86
N TRP A 210 -1.14 14.51 -9.86
CA TRP A 210 -0.27 15.14 -8.86
C TRP A 210 -0.39 16.66 -8.78
N ALA A 211 -0.77 17.31 -9.89
CA ALA A 211 -0.92 18.76 -9.95
C ALA A 211 -2.14 19.23 -9.14
N ASP A 212 -3.12 18.36 -8.91
CA ASP A 212 -4.38 18.73 -8.26
C ASP A 212 -4.78 17.79 -7.12
N LEU A 213 -3.89 16.88 -6.70
CA LEU A 213 -4.12 16.00 -5.56
C LEU A 213 -3.87 16.76 -4.24
N LYS A 214 -4.91 16.97 -3.43
CA LYS A 214 -4.84 17.67 -2.13
C LYS A 214 -5.34 16.84 -0.94
N SER A 215 -5.95 15.69 -1.19
CA SER A 215 -6.38 14.77 -0.13
C SER A 215 -5.31 13.76 0.25
N PRO A 216 -4.91 13.69 1.53
CA PRO A 216 -3.97 12.68 2.01
C PRO A 216 -4.70 11.35 2.25
N GLU A 217 -3.93 10.27 2.37
CA GLU A 217 -4.44 9.00 2.87
C GLU A 217 -5.18 9.18 4.21
N ALA A 218 -6.32 8.50 4.36
CA ALA A 218 -7.17 8.63 5.54
C ALA A 218 -7.62 7.27 6.09
N TYR A 219 -6.93 6.84 7.15
CA TYR A 219 -7.22 5.62 7.87
C TYR A 219 -8.50 5.72 8.69
N VAL A 220 -9.27 4.64 8.66
CA VAL A 220 -10.54 4.51 9.37
C VAL A 220 -10.35 3.83 10.73
N GLY A 221 -9.43 2.87 10.83
CA GLY A 221 -9.07 2.20 12.08
C GLY A 221 -8.49 3.14 13.13
N HIS A 222 -8.83 2.93 14.40
CA HIS A 222 -8.55 3.88 15.47
C HIS A 222 -7.05 4.03 15.80
N GLU A 223 -6.17 3.17 15.30
CA GLU A 223 -4.73 3.27 15.49
C GLU A 223 -4.14 4.46 14.73
N LYS A 224 -4.59 4.67 13.48
CA LYS A 224 -4.07 5.69 12.57
C LYS A 224 -5.11 6.77 12.22
N ALA A 225 -6.37 6.59 12.63
CA ALA A 225 -7.46 7.51 12.34
C ALA A 225 -7.17 8.95 12.78
N LYS A 226 -7.39 9.89 11.85
CA LYS A 226 -7.33 11.34 12.06
C LYS A 226 -8.54 11.99 11.39
N ASN A 227 -8.87 13.21 11.76
CA ASN A 227 -9.91 14.02 11.10
C ASN A 227 -11.33 13.40 11.08
N PHE A 228 -11.65 12.57 12.09
CA PHE A 228 -12.99 12.01 12.28
C PHE A 228 -13.97 13.07 12.84
N ARG A 229 -15.21 13.10 12.34
CA ARG A 229 -16.18 14.18 12.64
C ARG A 229 -17.55 13.77 13.14
N SER A 230 -17.91 12.48 13.21
CA SER A 230 -19.23 12.13 13.78
C SER A 230 -19.38 12.70 15.20
N PRO A 231 -20.56 13.25 15.57
CA PRO A 231 -20.80 13.78 16.90
C PRO A 231 -20.52 12.74 17.99
N GLY A 232 -19.96 13.19 19.12
CA GLY A 232 -19.53 12.30 20.21
C GLY A 232 -18.15 11.66 20.03
N GLY A 233 -17.52 11.85 18.87
CA GLY A 233 -16.15 11.38 18.62
C GLY A 233 -16.04 9.87 18.37
N LEU A 234 -14.82 9.42 18.09
CA LEU A 234 -14.53 8.04 17.74
C LEU A 234 -14.46 7.16 19.00
N ARG A 235 -15.34 6.16 19.10
CA ARG A 235 -15.34 5.14 20.16
C ARG A 235 -14.56 3.90 19.68
N LYS A 236 -13.50 3.54 20.40
CA LYS A 236 -12.57 2.44 20.05
C LYS A 236 -13.12 1.10 20.52
N ASP A 237 -13.07 0.09 19.65
CA ASP A 237 -13.37 -1.32 19.94
C ASP A 237 -14.77 -1.60 20.55
N VAL A 238 -15.71 -0.68 20.38
CA VAL A 238 -17.07 -0.80 20.90
C VAL A 238 -18.07 -0.43 19.81
N SER A 239 -19.10 -1.26 19.67
CA SER A 239 -20.23 -0.98 18.78
C SER A 239 -21.00 0.24 19.25
N ALA A 240 -21.08 1.27 18.40
CA ALA A 240 -21.70 2.54 18.71
C ALA A 240 -22.52 3.09 17.54
N GLY A 241 -23.55 3.88 17.87
CA GLY A 241 -24.31 4.65 16.88
C GLY A 241 -23.56 5.94 16.53
N TYR A 242 -23.41 6.21 15.23
CA TYR A 242 -22.82 7.42 14.70
C TYR A 242 -23.83 8.15 13.81
N ALA A 243 -23.68 9.47 13.75
CA ALA A 243 -24.45 10.34 12.87
C ALA A 243 -23.52 11.13 11.96
N ALA A 244 -24.04 11.44 10.77
CA ALA A 244 -23.41 12.34 9.80
C ALA A 244 -23.17 13.73 10.40
N ALA A 245 -22.02 14.33 10.11
CA ALA A 245 -21.63 15.69 10.47
C ALA A 245 -21.48 16.59 9.23
N SER A 246 -21.18 17.87 9.46
CA SER A 246 -20.60 18.71 8.41
C SER A 246 -19.11 18.35 8.26
N LEU A 247 -18.65 18.17 7.02
CA LEU A 247 -17.28 17.74 6.72
C LEU A 247 -16.47 18.87 6.08
N PRO A 248 -15.49 19.45 6.78
CA PRO A 248 -14.43 20.24 6.14
C PRO A 248 -13.59 19.34 5.21
N LEU A 249 -12.86 19.94 4.26
CA LEU A 249 -11.95 19.21 3.39
C LEU A 249 -10.99 18.31 4.20
N ASN A 250 -10.75 17.09 3.72
CA ASN A 250 -9.90 16.07 4.31
C ASN A 250 -10.39 15.52 5.67
N ASN A 251 -11.70 15.52 5.87
CA ASN A 251 -12.36 14.94 7.04
C ASN A 251 -13.38 13.89 6.64
N TRP A 252 -13.68 12.99 7.59
CA TRP A 252 -14.60 11.88 7.38
C TRP A 252 -15.48 11.61 8.58
N ASP A 253 -16.58 10.90 8.35
CA ASP A 253 -17.49 10.47 9.39
C ASP A 253 -18.18 9.14 9.05
N LEU A 254 -18.88 8.63 10.06
CA LEU A 254 -19.74 7.46 9.98
C LEU A 254 -21.19 7.85 10.28
N ALA A 255 -22.11 7.13 9.66
CA ALA A 255 -23.53 7.11 10.01
C ALA A 255 -24.01 5.66 10.16
N GLY A 256 -24.85 5.37 11.15
CA GLY A 256 -25.31 4.02 11.47
C GLY A 256 -24.54 3.41 12.66
N LYS A 257 -24.68 2.09 12.86
CA LYS A 257 -24.06 1.38 14.00
C LYS A 257 -22.76 0.70 13.57
N TRP A 258 -21.63 1.16 14.08
CA TRP A 258 -20.30 0.69 13.68
C TRP A 258 -19.44 0.33 14.90
N THR A 259 -18.50 -0.58 14.69
CA THR A 259 -17.37 -0.82 15.60
C THR A 259 -16.11 -0.35 14.90
N VAL A 260 -15.42 0.65 15.46
CA VAL A 260 -14.12 1.08 14.95
C VAL A 260 -13.03 0.33 15.69
N GLY A 261 -12.48 -0.70 15.03
CA GLY A 261 -11.35 -1.48 15.54
C GLY A 261 -10.01 -0.83 15.23
N ARG A 262 -8.93 -1.54 15.58
CA ARG A 262 -7.55 -1.07 15.42
C ARG A 262 -7.22 -0.64 14.00
N GLU A 263 -7.50 -1.49 13.01
CA GLU A 263 -7.14 -1.28 11.59
C GLU A 263 -8.29 -0.77 10.70
N PHE A 264 -9.55 -1.06 11.05
CA PHE A 264 -10.72 -0.78 10.22
C PHE A 264 -11.99 -0.54 11.05
N ALA A 265 -13.00 0.06 10.44
CA ALA A 265 -14.36 0.07 10.98
C ALA A 265 -15.22 -1.03 10.35
N THR A 266 -16.03 -1.70 11.17
CA THR A 266 -16.99 -2.73 10.76
C THR A 266 -18.41 -2.21 10.93
N LEU A 267 -19.25 -2.38 9.92
CA LEU A 267 -20.68 -2.08 10.04
C LEU A 267 -21.37 -3.18 10.85
N ASP A 268 -21.95 -2.83 12.00
CA ASP A 268 -22.70 -3.76 12.84
C ASP A 268 -24.21 -3.71 12.55
N GLY A 269 -24.70 -2.58 12.04
CA GLY A 269 -26.11 -2.36 11.70
C GLY A 269 -26.52 -2.92 10.34
N SER A 270 -27.84 -2.95 10.09
CA SER A 270 -28.41 -3.29 8.78
C SER A 270 -28.27 -2.18 7.74
N ALA A 271 -27.89 -0.97 8.16
CA ALA A 271 -27.60 0.14 7.27
C ALA A 271 -26.52 1.04 7.90
N GLY A 272 -25.64 1.56 7.06
CA GLY A 272 -24.68 2.57 7.47
C GLY A 272 -24.02 3.24 6.28
N ALA A 273 -23.31 4.33 6.56
CA ALA A 273 -22.52 5.03 5.57
C ALA A 273 -21.17 5.45 6.16
N ILE A 274 -20.16 5.49 5.30
CA ILE A 274 -18.89 6.17 5.54
C ILE A 274 -18.74 7.29 4.52
N ARG A 275 -18.38 8.49 4.96
CA ARG A 275 -18.27 9.67 4.09
C ARG A 275 -16.94 10.35 4.26
N TYR A 276 -16.44 10.94 3.18
CA TYR A 276 -15.19 11.71 3.18
C TYR A 276 -15.34 12.93 2.27
N ARG A 277 -14.89 14.10 2.71
CA ARG A 277 -14.79 15.30 1.87
C ARG A 277 -13.38 15.40 1.28
N PHE A 278 -13.24 15.19 -0.02
CA PHE A 278 -11.94 15.06 -0.71
C PHE A 278 -11.73 16.12 -1.79
N HIS A 279 -10.49 16.25 -2.24
CA HIS A 279 -10.02 16.99 -3.39
C HIS A 279 -8.94 16.16 -4.12
N ALA A 280 -9.37 15.41 -5.13
CA ALA A 280 -8.57 14.48 -5.93
C ALA A 280 -9.35 14.04 -7.17
N ARG A 281 -8.69 13.59 -8.23
CA ARG A 281 -9.37 13.03 -9.43
C ARG A 281 -9.99 11.69 -9.12
N ASP A 282 -9.24 10.82 -8.44
CA ASP A 282 -9.63 9.46 -8.11
C ASP A 282 -9.85 9.30 -6.60
N VAL A 283 -10.86 8.50 -6.23
CA VAL A 283 -11.09 8.07 -4.84
C VAL A 283 -11.13 6.56 -4.79
N HIS A 284 -10.36 6.02 -3.86
CA HIS A 284 -10.28 4.60 -3.58
C HIS A 284 -10.62 4.34 -2.12
N LEU A 285 -11.12 3.14 -1.84
CA LEU A 285 -11.32 2.67 -0.48
C LEU A 285 -10.87 1.21 -0.39
N VAL A 286 -10.01 0.91 0.57
CA VAL A 286 -9.72 -0.48 0.92
C VAL A 286 -10.90 -1.03 1.71
N LEU A 287 -11.56 -2.02 1.13
CA LEU A 287 -12.76 -2.65 1.67
C LEU A 287 -12.51 -4.13 1.89
N GLY A 288 -13.14 -4.68 2.93
CA GLY A 288 -13.15 -6.10 3.20
C GLY A 288 -14.54 -6.64 3.49
N GLY A 289 -14.79 -7.87 3.06
CA GLY A 289 -16.07 -8.55 3.25
C GLY A 289 -16.20 -9.17 4.64
N PRO A 290 -17.39 -9.61 5.06
CA PRO A 290 -17.56 -10.41 6.27
C PRO A 290 -16.85 -11.77 6.17
N PRO A 291 -16.53 -12.40 7.31
CA PRO A 291 -15.90 -13.73 7.33
C PRO A 291 -16.73 -14.84 6.69
N ASP A 292 -18.04 -14.64 6.49
CA ASP A 292 -18.92 -15.60 5.82
C ASP A 292 -18.65 -15.75 4.31
N GLY A 293 -17.78 -14.90 3.74
CA GLY A 293 -17.39 -14.90 2.34
C GLY A 293 -18.50 -14.48 1.37
N ARG A 294 -19.68 -14.09 1.86
CA ARG A 294 -20.78 -13.65 1.01
C ARG A 294 -20.48 -12.21 0.57
N PRO A 295 -20.62 -11.88 -0.72
CA PRO A 295 -20.33 -10.52 -1.16
C PRO A 295 -21.26 -9.47 -0.57
N VAL A 296 -20.75 -8.28 -0.27
CA VAL A 296 -21.56 -7.16 0.25
C VAL A 296 -21.72 -6.09 -0.80
N ARG A 297 -22.96 -5.80 -1.21
CA ARG A 297 -23.23 -4.64 -2.08
C ARG A 297 -23.12 -3.34 -1.29
N TYR A 298 -22.55 -2.35 -1.95
CA TYR A 298 -22.51 -0.97 -1.46
C TYR A 298 -22.92 -0.02 -2.59
N ARG A 299 -23.31 1.20 -2.23
CA ARG A 299 -23.62 2.25 -3.17
C ARG A 299 -22.79 3.49 -2.88
N VAL A 300 -22.10 3.99 -3.90
CA VAL A 300 -21.33 5.21 -3.88
C VAL A 300 -22.20 6.36 -4.36
N LYS A 301 -22.11 7.50 -3.67
CA LYS A 301 -22.66 8.78 -4.11
C LYS A 301 -21.58 9.86 -4.04
N ILE A 302 -21.65 10.83 -4.95
CA ILE A 302 -20.82 12.04 -4.94
C ILE A 302 -21.77 13.22 -4.75
N ASP A 303 -21.56 13.99 -3.68
CA ASP A 303 -22.42 15.11 -3.26
C ASP A 303 -23.92 14.74 -3.22
N GLY A 304 -24.21 13.49 -2.81
CA GLY A 304 -25.58 12.97 -2.70
C GLY A 304 -26.19 12.39 -3.99
N ALA A 305 -25.52 12.52 -5.14
CA ALA A 305 -25.97 11.99 -6.43
C ALA A 305 -25.19 10.74 -6.85
N ALA A 306 -25.73 9.97 -7.82
CA ALA A 306 -24.99 8.87 -8.43
C ALA A 306 -23.76 9.38 -9.20
N PRO A 307 -22.65 8.63 -9.28
CA PRO A 307 -21.41 9.09 -9.92
C PRO A 307 -21.52 9.34 -11.42
N GLY A 308 -22.45 8.66 -12.12
CA GLY A 308 -22.60 8.79 -13.57
C GLY A 308 -21.28 8.45 -14.28
N ARG A 309 -20.82 9.35 -15.16
CA ARG A 309 -19.53 9.19 -15.89
C ARG A 309 -18.29 9.20 -15.00
N ASP A 310 -18.40 9.71 -13.77
CA ASP A 310 -17.28 9.82 -12.82
C ASP A 310 -17.12 8.53 -11.98
N HIS A 311 -17.83 7.46 -12.33
CA HIS A 311 -17.70 6.16 -11.67
C HIS A 311 -16.30 5.57 -11.85
N GLY A 312 -15.77 4.99 -10.78
CA GLY A 312 -14.52 4.24 -10.81
C GLY A 312 -14.68 2.85 -11.43
N ALA A 313 -13.57 2.14 -11.62
CA ALA A 313 -13.58 0.82 -12.25
C ALA A 313 -14.34 -0.27 -11.46
N ASP A 314 -14.55 -0.07 -10.15
CA ASP A 314 -15.18 -1.05 -9.27
C ASP A 314 -16.66 -0.77 -8.95
N ILE A 315 -17.27 0.20 -9.63
CA ILE A 315 -18.69 0.52 -9.50
C ILE A 315 -19.33 0.82 -10.85
N ASP A 316 -20.65 0.66 -10.95
CA ASP A 316 -21.44 1.13 -12.10
C ASP A 316 -21.76 2.64 -12.02
N ALA A 317 -22.37 3.18 -13.08
CA ALA A 317 -22.72 4.60 -13.18
C ALA A 317 -23.77 5.03 -12.13
N GLU A 318 -24.61 4.10 -11.67
CA GLU A 318 -25.61 4.29 -10.61
C GLU A 318 -25.00 4.26 -9.19
N GLY A 319 -23.71 3.94 -9.10
CA GLY A 319 -22.90 3.93 -7.89
C GLY A 319 -22.75 2.55 -7.25
N TRP A 320 -23.32 1.49 -7.81
CA TRP A 320 -23.29 0.18 -7.17
C TRP A 320 -21.97 -0.54 -7.38
N GLY A 321 -21.43 -1.08 -6.29
CA GLY A 321 -20.32 -2.01 -6.30
C GLY A 321 -20.58 -3.18 -5.36
N GLU A 322 -19.61 -4.09 -5.31
CA GLU A 322 -19.70 -5.30 -4.50
C GLU A 322 -18.33 -5.66 -3.92
N VAL A 323 -18.26 -5.78 -2.59
CA VAL A 323 -17.07 -6.28 -1.90
C VAL A 323 -17.07 -7.79 -1.97
N LYS A 324 -16.15 -8.35 -2.75
CA LYS A 324 -15.96 -9.80 -2.93
C LYS A 324 -14.69 -10.31 -2.25
N GLU A 325 -13.71 -9.43 -2.09
CA GLU A 325 -12.40 -9.73 -1.54
C GLU A 325 -11.84 -8.53 -0.76
N ASP A 326 -10.89 -8.78 0.15
CA ASP A 326 -10.23 -7.71 0.90
C ASP A 326 -9.13 -7.11 0.01
N ARG A 327 -9.40 -5.93 -0.58
CA ARG A 327 -8.49 -5.21 -1.48
C ARG A 327 -8.84 -3.72 -1.58
N LEU A 328 -8.09 -3.00 -2.40
CA LEU A 328 -8.43 -1.64 -2.81
C LEU A 328 -9.49 -1.63 -3.93
N TYR A 329 -10.51 -0.79 -3.79
CA TYR A 329 -11.58 -0.56 -4.77
C TYR A 329 -11.53 0.88 -5.28
N GLN A 330 -11.54 1.09 -6.60
CA GLN A 330 -11.69 2.40 -7.23
C GLN A 330 -13.15 2.80 -7.32
N LEU A 331 -13.52 3.75 -6.47
CA LEU A 331 -14.89 4.21 -6.32
C LEU A 331 -15.21 5.38 -7.26
N VAL A 332 -14.25 6.29 -7.47
CA VAL A 332 -14.46 7.49 -8.28
C VAL A 332 -13.27 7.69 -9.20
N ARG A 333 -13.55 8.13 -10.43
CA ARG A 333 -12.59 8.73 -11.37
C ARG A 333 -13.27 9.88 -12.08
N GLN A 334 -13.01 11.10 -11.62
CA GLN A 334 -13.61 12.31 -12.17
C GLN A 334 -13.13 12.56 -13.61
N ARG A 335 -14.08 12.78 -14.54
CA ARG A 335 -13.81 13.03 -15.97
C ARG A 335 -13.73 14.53 -16.31
N SER A 336 -14.14 15.38 -15.38
CA SER A 336 -14.10 16.84 -15.48
C SER A 336 -13.27 17.43 -14.34
N VAL A 337 -13.20 18.77 -14.28
CA VAL A 337 -12.43 19.54 -13.28
C VAL A 337 -12.61 18.98 -11.87
N THR A 338 -11.50 18.69 -11.21
CA THR A 338 -11.45 18.28 -9.81
C THR A 338 -11.93 19.44 -8.94
N ASN A 339 -12.87 19.15 -8.06
CA ASN A 339 -13.36 20.09 -7.06
C ASN A 339 -13.34 19.40 -5.69
N ASP A 340 -13.55 20.18 -4.63
CA ASP A 340 -13.90 19.61 -3.34
C ASP A 340 -15.26 18.92 -3.45
N ARG A 341 -15.32 17.63 -3.10
CA ARG A 341 -16.51 16.79 -3.27
C ARG A 341 -16.67 15.89 -2.05
N THR A 342 -17.88 15.45 -1.75
CA THR A 342 -18.15 14.50 -0.68
C THR A 342 -18.50 13.15 -1.27
N ILE A 343 -17.66 12.14 -1.04
CA ILE A 343 -18.02 10.75 -1.30
C ILE A 343 -18.84 10.20 -0.13
N THR A 344 -19.90 9.44 -0.44
CA THR A 344 -20.66 8.64 0.54
C THR A 344 -20.68 7.21 0.04
N VAL A 345 -20.22 6.27 0.86
CA VAL A 345 -20.34 4.83 0.61
C VAL A 345 -21.40 4.27 1.55
N GLU A 346 -22.58 3.99 1.00
CA GLU A 346 -23.74 3.43 1.70
C GLU A 346 -23.71 1.91 1.62
N VAL A 347 -24.02 1.25 2.74
CA VAL A 347 -24.00 -0.20 2.87
C VAL A 347 -25.29 -0.66 3.54
N SER A 348 -25.90 -1.72 3.01
CA SER A 348 -27.23 -2.19 3.42
C SER A 348 -27.21 -3.54 4.16
N ARG A 349 -26.02 -3.98 4.61
CA ARG A 349 -25.90 -5.19 5.43
C ARG A 349 -24.65 -5.15 6.32
N PRO A 350 -24.69 -5.79 7.50
CA PRO A 350 -23.56 -5.82 8.42
C PRO A 350 -22.37 -6.60 7.88
N GLY A 351 -21.20 -6.32 8.45
CA GLY A 351 -19.96 -7.06 8.25
C GLY A 351 -19.01 -6.49 7.20
N LEU A 352 -19.40 -5.44 6.47
CA LEU A 352 -18.44 -4.68 5.65
C LEU A 352 -17.40 -4.02 6.54
N ARG A 353 -16.13 -4.13 6.14
CA ARG A 353 -14.97 -3.54 6.79
C ARG A 353 -14.38 -2.45 5.89
N ALA A 354 -14.15 -1.25 6.43
CA ALA A 354 -13.51 -0.14 5.73
C ALA A 354 -12.20 0.23 6.42
N TYR A 355 -11.11 0.24 5.66
CA TYR A 355 -9.75 0.35 6.20
C TYR A 355 -9.17 1.74 6.01
N VAL A 356 -9.08 2.20 4.75
CA VAL A 356 -8.40 3.44 4.41
C VAL A 356 -8.92 4.01 3.10
N PHE A 357 -9.16 5.34 3.07
CA PHE A 357 -9.34 6.07 1.82
C PHE A 357 -7.99 6.49 1.25
N THR A 358 -7.80 6.28 -0.04
CA THR A 358 -6.62 6.75 -0.78
C THR A 358 -7.05 7.44 -2.08
N PHE A 359 -6.14 8.23 -2.64
CA PHE A 359 -6.49 9.22 -3.67
C PHE A 359 -5.49 9.19 -4.83
N GLY A 360 -5.87 9.79 -5.94
CA GLY A 360 -5.03 9.95 -7.12
C GLY A 360 -5.64 10.87 -8.14
#